data_AF-L7LXG9-F1
#
_entry.id   AF-L7LXG9-F1
#
_cell.length_a   1.000
_cell.length_b   1.000
_cell.length_c   1.000
_cell.angle_alpha   90.00
_cell.angle_beta   90.00
_cell.angle_gamma   90.00
#
_symmetry.space_group_name_H-M   'P 1'
#
loop_
_entity.id
_entity.type
_entity.pdbx_description
1 polymer ?
#
loop_
_entity_poly.entity_id
_entity_poly.type
_entity_poly.pdbx_seq_one_letter_code
_entity_poly.pdbx_strand_id
1 'polypeptide(L)'
;MGVRTAVQVLSTPVTAALRYMKDQAGHTCDLKFANVGPTVEFMSNMYRWFVLMDVSNCQQHIHQNNPDTKEFADPEDGRLHWLELIFLEYVENLKEASSQENFLSKETYHALVFTTVSNVQCIRFLLNECNFQFVLTRKFSSDPIESFFGFLRRTAGCNDIMDVRSALCGVEKMLKTGIVAASQKSNVSSSASFCSSRGVTVAQVDGSTATLSVNVKLAQQALRELCMSTRSFLPTPDMAAIALVAGYISRVVSEKTVCDNCVSLVQKPKGDFGMDGLIAHQDRGGLFYPTKQLIRVLHALKRYVDIMLSDRKSLRKPLEECMKHSVTVVTNLPVLLCDQCDDSHRRSFVELICKKFMKPLLSNHALDITDRNAVAKFYQRKPLSRKVLKL
;
A
#
# COMPACT_ATOMS: atom_id res chain seq x y z
N MET A 1 18.57 -5.03 4.54
CA MET A 1 17.98 -5.54 3.29
C MET A 1 16.53 -5.09 3.18
N GLY A 2 16.01 -4.87 1.97
CA GLY A 2 14.67 -4.32 1.74
C GLY A 2 13.61 -5.38 1.41
N VAL A 3 13.30 -6.29 2.34
CA VAL A 3 12.26 -7.34 2.14
C VAL A 3 10.93 -6.73 1.72
N ARG A 4 10.56 -5.58 2.31
CA ARG A 4 9.37 -4.81 1.94
C ARG A 4 9.30 -4.52 0.44
N THR A 5 10.40 -4.11 -0.17
CA THR A 5 10.45 -3.79 -1.60
C THR A 5 10.24 -5.04 -2.45
N ALA A 6 10.86 -6.17 -2.09
CA ALA A 6 10.68 -7.43 -2.79
C ALA A 6 9.22 -7.90 -2.76
N VAL A 7 8.56 -7.84 -1.60
CA VAL A 7 7.14 -8.19 -1.47
C VAL A 7 6.25 -7.21 -2.24
N GLN A 8 6.56 -5.91 -2.21
CA GLN A 8 5.83 -4.90 -2.96
C GLN A 8 5.89 -5.12 -4.47
N VAL A 9 7.04 -5.55 -5.02
CA VAL A 9 7.18 -5.84 -6.45
C VAL A 9 6.19 -6.93 -6.88
N LEU A 10 6.03 -7.99 -6.11
CA LEU A 10 5.15 -9.12 -6.45
C LEU A 10 3.66 -8.91 -6.08
N SER A 11 3.34 -7.78 -5.46
CA SER A 11 2.04 -7.56 -4.82
C SER A 11 0.87 -7.48 -5.81
N THR A 12 -0.35 -7.73 -5.29
CA THR A 12 -1.60 -7.66 -6.07
C THR A 12 -1.80 -6.32 -6.81
N PRO A 13 -1.49 -5.15 -6.24
CA PRO A 13 -1.57 -3.89 -6.98
C PRO A 13 -0.67 -3.85 -8.23
N VAL A 14 0.53 -4.43 -8.17
CA VAL A 14 1.44 -4.46 -9.32
C VAL A 14 0.94 -5.43 -10.39
N THR A 15 0.51 -6.64 -9.99
CA THR A 15 -0.05 -7.59 -10.95
C THR A 15 -1.36 -7.10 -11.57
N ALA A 16 -2.19 -6.38 -10.83
CA ALA A 16 -3.38 -5.71 -11.35
C ALA A 16 -3.03 -4.62 -12.37
N ALA A 17 -1.99 -3.83 -12.12
CA ALA A 17 -1.51 -2.83 -13.07
C ALA A 17 -1.00 -3.48 -14.37
N LEU A 18 -0.25 -4.58 -14.27
CA LEU A 18 0.23 -5.31 -15.44
C LEU A 18 -0.93 -5.94 -16.23
N ARG A 19 -1.92 -6.53 -15.55
CA ARG A 19 -3.15 -7.04 -16.20
C ARG A 19 -3.89 -5.92 -16.93
N TYR A 20 -4.08 -4.78 -16.28
CA TYR A 20 -4.69 -3.62 -16.90
C TYR A 20 -3.94 -3.15 -18.15
N MET A 21 -2.61 -3.02 -18.05
CA MET A 21 -1.78 -2.61 -19.19
C MET A 21 -1.81 -3.64 -20.33
N LYS A 22 -1.95 -4.93 -20.01
CA LYS A 22 -2.18 -6.00 -21.00
C LYS A 22 -3.51 -5.82 -21.71
N ASP A 23 -4.60 -5.60 -20.95
CA ASP A 23 -5.95 -5.42 -21.50
C ASP A 23 -6.04 -4.17 -22.40
N GLN A 24 -5.20 -3.18 -22.15
CA GLN A 24 -5.14 -1.92 -22.90
C GLN A 24 -3.95 -1.84 -23.88
N ALA A 25 -3.21 -2.93 -24.10
CA ALA A 25 -2.05 -2.96 -24.97
C ALA A 25 -2.43 -2.68 -26.42
N GLY A 26 -1.74 -1.72 -27.06
CA GLY A 26 -2.05 -1.28 -28.42
C GLY A 26 -3.20 -0.27 -28.53
N HIS A 27 -3.89 0.04 -27.42
CA HIS A 27 -4.93 1.07 -27.36
C HIS A 27 -4.43 2.33 -26.63
N THR A 28 -4.20 2.20 -25.33
CA THR A 28 -3.71 3.30 -24.47
C THR A 28 -2.41 2.94 -23.75
N CYS A 29 -1.96 1.68 -23.86
CA CYS A 29 -0.71 1.17 -23.32
C CYS A 29 0.20 0.63 -24.42
N ASP A 30 1.51 0.59 -24.14
CA ASP A 30 2.52 0.04 -25.05
C ASP A 30 2.19 -1.43 -25.40
N LEU A 31 2.29 -1.78 -26.68
CA LEU A 31 2.07 -3.13 -27.18
C LEU A 31 2.96 -4.18 -26.49
N LYS A 32 4.11 -3.77 -25.94
CA LYS A 32 5.00 -4.64 -25.14
C LYS A 32 4.30 -5.31 -23.96
N PHE A 33 3.23 -4.72 -23.42
CA PHE A 33 2.47 -5.31 -22.32
C PHE A 33 1.54 -6.46 -22.75
N ALA A 34 1.29 -6.67 -24.05
CA ALA A 34 0.42 -7.74 -24.54
C ALA A 34 0.85 -9.14 -24.04
N ASN A 35 2.17 -9.35 -23.88
CA ASN A 35 2.76 -10.62 -23.49
C ASN A 35 3.15 -10.71 -22.01
N VAL A 36 2.66 -9.82 -21.14
CA VAL A 36 3.02 -9.80 -19.70
C VAL A 36 2.34 -10.91 -18.88
N GLY A 37 1.49 -11.73 -19.50
CA GLY A 37 0.72 -12.79 -18.85
C GLY A 37 1.56 -13.74 -17.99
N PRO A 38 2.62 -14.37 -18.52
CA PRO A 38 3.48 -15.27 -17.74
C PRO A 38 4.14 -14.58 -16.54
N THR A 39 4.56 -13.31 -16.69
CA THR A 39 5.10 -12.52 -15.58
C THR A 39 4.06 -12.32 -14.48
N VAL A 40 2.83 -11.97 -14.84
CA VAL A 40 1.71 -11.79 -13.90
C VAL A 40 1.39 -13.10 -13.16
N GLU A 41 1.41 -14.22 -13.86
CA GLU A 41 1.18 -15.55 -13.28
C GLU A 41 2.27 -15.90 -12.27
N PHE A 42 3.54 -15.78 -12.65
CA PHE A 42 4.68 -15.98 -11.75
C PHE A 42 4.58 -15.12 -10.49
N MET A 43 4.34 -13.82 -10.66
CA MET A 43 4.20 -12.90 -9.53
C MET A 43 3.03 -13.28 -8.62
N SER A 44 1.90 -13.70 -9.19
CA SER A 44 0.71 -14.11 -8.44
C SER A 44 0.97 -15.37 -7.64
N ASN A 45 1.60 -16.39 -8.23
CA ASN A 45 1.93 -17.64 -7.54
C ASN A 45 2.95 -17.42 -6.41
N MET A 46 4.02 -16.66 -6.68
CA MET A 46 5.02 -16.34 -5.65
C MET A 46 4.45 -15.48 -4.52
N TYR A 47 3.61 -14.50 -4.84
CA TYR A 47 2.95 -13.67 -3.83
C TYR A 47 1.96 -14.49 -2.98
N ARG A 48 1.18 -15.37 -3.61
CA ARG A 48 0.26 -16.26 -2.89
C ARG A 48 1.03 -17.20 -1.95
N TRP A 49 2.10 -17.82 -2.42
CA TRP A 49 2.99 -18.62 -1.58
C TRP A 49 3.49 -17.82 -0.38
N PHE A 50 4.01 -16.60 -0.60
CA PHE A 50 4.49 -15.73 0.48
C PHE A 50 3.39 -15.42 1.50
N VAL A 51 2.18 -15.10 1.04
CA VAL A 51 1.04 -14.79 1.89
C VAL A 51 0.65 -15.98 2.78
N LEU A 52 0.64 -17.19 2.23
CA LEU A 52 0.34 -18.41 3.00
C LEU A 52 1.42 -18.72 4.04
N MET A 53 2.67 -18.36 3.77
CA MET A 53 3.79 -18.53 4.71
C MET A 53 3.92 -17.39 5.74
N ASP A 54 3.16 -16.31 5.62
CA ASP A 54 3.20 -15.14 6.51
C ASP A 54 1.84 -14.84 7.18
N VAL A 55 1.08 -15.89 7.54
CA VAL A 55 -0.17 -15.73 8.29
C VAL A 55 0.15 -15.33 9.73
N SER A 56 -0.24 -14.10 10.09
CA SER A 56 0.24 -13.45 11.31
C SER A 56 -0.72 -13.51 12.50
N ASN A 57 -2.05 -13.55 12.25
CA ASN A 57 -3.08 -13.55 13.28
C ASN A 57 -4.45 -13.95 12.70
N CYS A 58 -5.40 -14.33 13.58
CA CYS A 58 -6.72 -14.84 13.18
C CYS A 58 -7.70 -13.78 12.64
N GLN A 59 -7.32 -12.50 12.64
CA GLN A 59 -8.17 -11.40 12.12
C GLN A 59 -7.62 -10.82 10.81
N GLN A 60 -6.47 -11.29 10.34
CA GLN A 60 -5.81 -10.75 9.14
C GLN A 60 -6.70 -10.91 7.91
N HIS A 61 -7.33 -12.07 7.75
CA HIS A 61 -8.23 -12.38 6.64
C HIS A 61 -9.45 -11.48 6.58
N ILE A 62 -9.98 -11.08 7.74
CA ILE A 62 -11.12 -10.16 7.86
C ILE A 62 -10.69 -8.77 7.42
N HIS A 63 -9.61 -8.24 8.01
CA HIS A 63 -9.15 -6.87 7.72
C HIS A 63 -8.69 -6.70 6.28
N GLN A 64 -8.05 -7.72 5.69
CA GLN A 64 -7.55 -7.67 4.32
C GLN A 64 -8.58 -8.17 3.29
N ASN A 65 -9.74 -8.66 3.73
CA ASN A 65 -10.68 -9.41 2.92
C ASN A 65 -9.94 -10.43 2.03
N ASN A 66 -9.10 -11.26 2.66
CA ASN A 66 -8.21 -12.21 1.98
C ASN A 66 -8.27 -13.59 2.62
N PRO A 67 -8.95 -14.57 2.01
CA PRO A 67 -9.06 -15.91 2.58
C PRO A 67 -7.70 -16.61 2.72
N ASP A 68 -6.73 -16.31 1.85
CA ASP A 68 -5.39 -16.90 1.95
C ASP A 68 -4.66 -16.49 3.23
N THR A 69 -5.05 -15.39 3.90
CA THR A 69 -4.43 -14.95 5.17
C THR A 69 -5.14 -15.47 6.42
N LYS A 70 -6.04 -16.45 6.29
CA LYS A 70 -6.72 -17.07 7.43
C LYS A 70 -5.75 -18.00 8.17
N GLU A 71 -5.89 -18.14 9.47
CA GLU A 71 -5.23 -19.18 10.25
C GLU A 71 -5.53 -20.57 9.67
N PHE A 72 -4.59 -21.51 9.79
CA PHE A 72 -4.82 -22.91 9.42
C PHE A 72 -5.44 -23.61 10.62
N ALA A 73 -6.70 -24.02 10.50
CA ALA A 73 -7.44 -24.71 11.57
C ALA A 73 -7.93 -26.10 11.13
N ASP A 74 -7.72 -26.46 9.87
CA ASP A 74 -8.14 -27.72 9.28
C ASP A 74 -6.92 -28.40 8.63
N PRO A 75 -6.57 -29.65 8.99
CA PRO A 75 -5.48 -30.39 8.35
C PRO A 75 -5.71 -30.65 6.85
N GLU A 76 -6.98 -30.63 6.42
CA GLU A 76 -7.41 -30.82 5.03
C GLU A 76 -7.73 -29.48 4.32
N ASP A 77 -7.25 -28.35 4.87
CA ASP A 77 -7.44 -27.04 4.26
C ASP A 77 -6.91 -27.03 2.81
N GLY A 78 -7.75 -26.65 1.85
CA GLY A 78 -7.40 -26.61 0.43
C GLY A 78 -6.20 -25.72 0.10
N ARG A 79 -5.82 -24.79 0.98
CA ARG A 79 -4.59 -24.00 0.85
C ARG A 79 -3.33 -24.83 1.11
N LEU A 80 -3.38 -25.82 2.00
CA LEU A 80 -2.29 -26.77 2.20
C LEU A 80 -2.12 -27.66 0.96
N HIS A 81 -3.23 -28.13 0.39
CA HIS A 81 -3.22 -28.86 -0.87
C HIS A 81 -2.63 -28.02 -2.03
N TRP A 82 -2.99 -26.74 -2.11
CA TRP A 82 -2.42 -25.84 -3.11
C TRP A 82 -0.91 -25.67 -2.95
N LEU A 83 -0.40 -25.55 -1.71
CA LEU A 83 1.04 -25.46 -1.46
C LEU A 83 1.79 -26.73 -1.85
N GLU A 84 1.25 -27.90 -1.48
CA GLU A 84 1.94 -29.19 -1.61
C GLU A 84 1.89 -29.75 -3.04
N LEU A 85 0.77 -29.60 -3.73
CA LEU A 85 0.61 -30.16 -5.07
C LEU A 85 0.75 -29.08 -6.15
N ILE A 86 -0.13 -28.09 -6.13
CA ILE A 86 -0.26 -27.14 -7.25
C ILE A 86 0.97 -26.22 -7.36
N PHE A 87 1.44 -25.66 -6.25
CA PHE A 87 2.58 -24.74 -6.26
C PHE A 87 3.89 -25.47 -6.53
N LEU A 88 4.12 -26.65 -5.94
CA LEU A 88 5.34 -27.42 -6.20
C LEU A 88 5.41 -27.94 -7.63
N GLU A 89 4.29 -28.44 -8.18
CA GLU A 89 4.21 -28.81 -9.60
C GLU A 89 4.49 -27.60 -10.50
N TYR A 90 3.91 -26.43 -10.19
CA TYR A 90 4.19 -25.19 -10.92
C TYR A 90 5.69 -24.83 -10.90
N VAL A 91 6.35 -24.91 -9.74
CA VAL A 91 7.78 -24.60 -9.61
C VAL A 91 8.65 -25.61 -10.36
N GLU A 92 8.26 -26.89 -10.39
CA GLU A 92 8.98 -27.90 -11.16
C GLU A 92 8.83 -27.68 -12.67
N ASN A 93 7.61 -27.44 -13.15
CA ASN A 93 7.36 -27.10 -14.55
C ASN A 93 8.14 -25.83 -14.97
N LEU A 94 8.23 -24.84 -14.07
CA LEU A 94 9.01 -23.62 -14.33
C LEU A 94 10.51 -23.93 -14.43
N LYS A 95 11.02 -24.85 -13.62
CA LYS A 95 12.42 -25.32 -13.67
C LYS A 95 12.72 -26.08 -14.96
N GLU A 96 11.82 -26.97 -15.39
CA GLU A 96 11.96 -27.73 -16.64
C GLU A 96 11.90 -26.84 -17.89
N ALA A 97 11.06 -25.80 -17.86
CA ALA A 97 10.90 -24.86 -18.97
C ALA A 97 11.99 -23.76 -19.04
N SER A 98 12.79 -23.59 -17.98
CA SER A 98 13.80 -22.52 -17.88
C SER A 98 15.22 -23.04 -18.12
N SER A 99 16.08 -22.20 -18.70
CA SER A 99 17.52 -22.48 -18.66
C SER A 99 18.08 -22.24 -17.26
N GLN A 100 19.19 -22.92 -16.91
CA GLN A 100 19.80 -22.83 -15.58
C GLN A 100 20.17 -21.39 -15.17
N GLU A 101 20.54 -20.54 -16.13
CA GLU A 101 20.87 -19.13 -15.90
C GLU A 101 19.64 -18.23 -15.67
N ASN A 102 18.46 -18.68 -16.12
CA ASN A 102 17.20 -17.93 -16.05
C ASN A 102 16.24 -18.47 -14.99
N PHE A 103 16.72 -19.37 -14.13
CA PHE A 103 15.95 -19.96 -13.03
C PHE A 103 16.53 -19.57 -11.66
N LEU A 104 15.84 -19.96 -10.59
CA LEU A 104 16.33 -19.85 -9.22
C LEU A 104 17.66 -20.59 -9.05
N SER A 105 18.54 -20.10 -8.18
CA SER A 105 19.75 -20.85 -7.80
C SER A 105 19.36 -22.20 -7.20
N LYS A 106 20.26 -23.19 -7.30
CA LYS A 106 20.03 -24.53 -6.74
C LYS A 106 19.63 -24.47 -5.26
N GLU A 107 20.31 -23.62 -4.49
CA GLU A 107 20.06 -23.41 -3.07
C GLU A 107 18.70 -22.76 -2.83
N THR A 108 18.33 -21.76 -3.64
CA THR A 108 17.06 -21.03 -3.51
C THR A 108 15.87 -21.93 -3.85
N TYR A 109 15.97 -22.71 -4.93
CA TYR A 109 14.95 -23.68 -5.30
C TYR A 109 14.80 -24.78 -4.23
N HIS A 110 15.91 -25.35 -3.75
CA HIS A 110 15.85 -26.38 -2.71
C HIS A 110 15.25 -25.81 -1.43
N ALA A 111 15.64 -24.60 -1.00
CA ALA A 111 15.07 -23.95 0.16
C ALA A 111 13.57 -23.66 0.00
N LEU A 112 13.12 -23.25 -1.18
CA LEU A 112 11.70 -23.02 -1.48
C LEU A 112 10.88 -24.30 -1.34
N VAL A 113 11.33 -25.38 -1.98
CA VAL A 113 10.66 -26.69 -1.93
C VAL A 113 10.66 -27.23 -0.50
N PHE A 114 11.83 -27.25 0.15
CA PHE A 114 11.99 -27.76 1.51
C PHE A 114 11.13 -26.99 2.51
N THR A 115 11.13 -25.65 2.46
CA THR A 115 10.31 -24.81 3.34
C THR A 115 8.82 -25.08 3.12
N THR A 116 8.40 -25.28 1.86
CA THR A 116 6.99 -25.55 1.54
C THR A 116 6.54 -26.88 2.11
N VAL A 117 7.28 -27.96 1.84
CA VAL A 117 6.96 -29.31 2.32
C VAL A 117 7.00 -29.37 3.85
N SER A 118 8.07 -28.87 4.45
CA SER A 118 8.24 -28.91 5.92
C SER A 118 7.16 -28.10 6.64
N ASN A 119 6.78 -26.92 6.15
CA ASN A 119 5.71 -26.14 6.75
C ASN A 119 4.35 -26.86 6.64
N VAL A 120 4.01 -27.43 5.49
CA VAL A 120 2.75 -28.18 5.33
C VAL A 120 2.69 -29.38 6.29
N GLN A 121 3.76 -30.17 6.36
CA GLN A 121 3.85 -31.31 7.27
C GLN A 121 3.79 -30.89 8.74
N CYS A 122 4.49 -29.81 9.11
CA CYS A 122 4.47 -29.26 10.45
C CYS A 122 3.06 -28.77 10.85
N ILE A 123 2.36 -28.07 9.96
CA ILE A 123 0.97 -27.63 10.20
C ILE A 123 0.08 -28.83 10.47
N ARG A 124 0.11 -29.86 9.61
CA ARG A 124 -0.71 -31.07 9.81
C ARG A 124 -0.36 -31.80 11.11
N PHE A 125 0.93 -31.92 11.43
CA PHE A 125 1.37 -32.52 12.69
C PHE A 125 0.85 -31.75 13.92
N LEU A 126 0.96 -30.41 13.90
CA LEU A 126 0.48 -29.58 15.01
C LEU A 126 -1.03 -29.68 15.20
N LEU A 127 -1.80 -29.76 14.11
CA LEU A 127 -3.25 -29.88 14.15
C LEU A 127 -3.71 -31.29 14.56
N ASN A 128 -3.18 -32.35 13.92
CA ASN A 128 -3.63 -33.73 14.13
C ASN A 128 -3.04 -34.37 15.39
N GLU A 129 -1.74 -34.26 15.59
CA GLU A 129 -1.03 -34.99 16.65
C GLU A 129 -0.92 -34.16 17.93
N CYS A 130 -0.64 -32.85 17.80
CA CYS A 130 -0.52 -31.95 18.96
C CYS A 130 -1.84 -31.32 19.39
N ASN A 131 -2.94 -31.54 18.65
CA ASN A 131 -4.27 -31.01 18.95
C ASN A 131 -4.31 -29.46 19.07
N PHE A 132 -3.53 -28.76 18.25
CA PHE A 132 -3.61 -27.30 18.18
C PHE A 132 -4.93 -26.88 17.53
N GLN A 133 -5.59 -25.85 18.08
CA GLN A 133 -6.82 -25.32 17.48
C GLN A 133 -6.57 -24.64 16.13
N PHE A 134 -5.40 -24.03 15.97
CA PHE A 134 -4.97 -23.40 14.73
C PHE A 134 -3.45 -23.20 14.70
N VAL A 135 -2.91 -22.92 13.52
CA VAL A 135 -1.50 -22.64 13.27
C VAL A 135 -1.34 -21.32 12.51
N LEU A 136 -0.35 -20.53 12.92
CA LEU A 136 0.04 -19.26 12.29
C LEU A 136 1.45 -19.39 11.70
N THR A 137 1.55 -19.42 10.37
CA THR A 137 2.81 -19.69 9.65
C THR A 137 3.89 -18.64 9.86
N ARG A 138 3.52 -17.40 10.17
CA ARG A 138 4.50 -16.36 10.55
C ARG A 138 5.36 -16.75 11.76
N LYS A 139 4.91 -17.68 12.60
CA LYS A 139 5.68 -18.16 13.76
C LYS A 139 6.84 -19.08 13.39
N PHE A 140 6.94 -19.52 12.13
CA PHE A 140 8.03 -20.35 11.63
C PHE A 140 9.21 -19.53 11.08
N SER A 141 9.10 -18.20 11.01
CA SER A 141 10.17 -17.33 10.48
C SER A 141 11.11 -16.80 11.56
N SER A 142 12.28 -16.33 11.13
CA SER A 142 13.29 -15.66 11.99
C SER A 142 12.96 -14.20 12.31
N ASP A 143 11.87 -13.64 11.78
CA ASP A 143 11.46 -12.24 11.97
C ASP A 143 11.52 -11.78 13.44
N PRO A 144 11.04 -12.54 14.44
CA PRO A 144 11.11 -12.13 15.84
C PRO A 144 12.55 -11.97 16.34
N ILE A 145 13.46 -12.85 15.89
CA ILE A 145 14.89 -12.81 16.24
C ILE A 145 15.56 -11.61 15.57
N GLU A 146 15.26 -11.35 14.29
CA GLU A 146 15.78 -10.17 13.59
C GLU A 146 15.28 -8.86 14.20
N SER A 147 14.02 -8.82 14.62
CA SER A 147 13.43 -7.69 15.35
C SER A 147 14.15 -7.47 16.69
N PHE A 148 14.47 -8.54 17.40
CA PHE A 148 15.27 -8.50 18.63
C PHE A 148 16.68 -7.95 18.37
N PHE A 149 17.38 -8.38 17.33
CA PHE A 149 18.67 -7.80 16.95
C PHE A 149 18.58 -6.32 16.56
N GLY A 150 17.51 -5.94 15.85
CA GLY A 150 17.24 -4.53 15.54
C GLY A 150 16.99 -3.71 16.80
N PHE A 151 16.31 -4.28 17.79
CA PHE A 151 16.07 -3.64 19.09
C PHE A 151 17.38 -3.46 19.87
N LEU A 152 18.21 -4.50 19.98
CA LEU A 152 19.52 -4.41 20.64
C LEU A 152 20.35 -3.26 20.09
N ARG A 153 20.47 -3.16 18.76
CA ARG A 153 21.19 -2.07 18.10
C ARG A 153 20.60 -0.69 18.43
N ARG A 154 19.27 -0.54 18.41
CA ARG A 154 18.61 0.73 18.80
C ARG A 154 18.91 1.13 20.24
N THR A 155 19.00 0.17 21.17
CA THR A 155 19.34 0.48 22.57
C THR A 155 20.79 0.89 22.78
N ALA A 156 21.68 0.58 21.83
CA ALA A 156 23.09 0.97 21.84
C ALA A 156 23.34 2.36 21.23
N GLY A 157 22.28 3.09 20.85
CA GLY A 157 22.39 4.43 20.27
C GLY A 157 23.03 4.40 18.88
N CYS A 158 24.13 5.12 18.69
CA CYS A 158 24.86 5.18 17.42
C CYS A 158 25.83 4.00 17.19
N ASN A 159 25.86 3.01 18.09
CA ASN A 159 26.73 1.84 17.94
C ASN A 159 26.02 0.71 17.17
N ASP A 160 25.97 0.83 15.84
CA ASP A 160 25.32 -0.15 14.97
C ASP A 160 26.06 -1.50 14.87
N ILE A 161 27.36 -1.52 15.21
CA ILE A 161 28.22 -2.71 15.20
C ILE A 161 28.54 -3.08 16.64
N MET A 162 27.69 -3.92 17.23
CA MET A 162 27.87 -4.36 18.61
C MET A 162 28.96 -5.43 18.69
N ASP A 163 29.91 -5.27 19.60
CA ASP A 163 30.79 -6.35 20.03
C ASP A 163 30.04 -7.31 20.97
N VAL A 164 30.63 -8.47 21.26
CA VAL A 164 30.02 -9.50 22.11
C VAL A 164 29.67 -8.94 23.49
N ARG A 165 30.52 -8.08 24.06
CA ARG A 165 30.29 -7.45 25.36
C ARG A 165 29.08 -6.52 25.33
N SER A 166 28.97 -5.64 24.33
CA SER A 166 27.83 -4.75 24.18
C SER A 166 26.53 -5.53 23.97
N ALA A 167 26.57 -6.62 23.20
CA ALA A 167 25.42 -7.49 23.01
C ALA A 167 24.98 -8.12 24.35
N LEU A 168 25.90 -8.71 25.11
CA LEU A 168 25.62 -9.29 26.42
C LEU A 168 25.04 -8.26 27.40
N CYS A 169 25.68 -7.09 27.52
CA CYS A 169 25.17 -6.02 28.39
C CYS A 169 23.79 -5.53 27.95
N GLY A 170 23.52 -5.46 26.64
CA GLY A 170 22.21 -5.11 26.10
C GLY A 170 21.13 -6.11 26.49
N VAL A 171 21.41 -7.41 26.32
CA VAL A 171 20.50 -8.50 26.70
C VAL A 171 20.26 -8.51 28.21
N GLU A 172 21.32 -8.41 29.03
CA GLU A 172 21.20 -8.34 30.48
C GLU A 172 20.35 -7.14 30.92
N LYS A 173 20.59 -5.97 30.32
CA LYS A 173 19.80 -4.77 30.60
C LYS A 173 18.33 -5.02 30.29
N MET A 174 18.00 -5.60 29.14
CA MET A 174 16.62 -5.91 28.77
C MET A 174 15.93 -6.84 29.78
N LEU A 175 16.63 -7.90 30.20
CA LEU A 175 16.12 -8.85 31.19
C LEU A 175 15.93 -8.20 32.57
N LYS A 176 16.90 -7.39 33.02
CA LYS A 176 16.86 -6.71 34.34
C LYS A 176 15.82 -5.60 34.40
N THR A 177 15.59 -4.90 33.29
CA THR A 177 14.72 -3.71 33.24
C THR A 177 13.31 -4.00 32.76
N GLY A 178 13.06 -5.15 32.12
CA GLY A 178 11.75 -5.46 31.54
C GLY A 178 11.34 -4.53 30.39
N ILE A 179 12.28 -3.81 29.76
CA ILE A 179 11.98 -2.89 28.63
C ILE A 179 11.29 -3.62 27.47
N VAL A 180 11.50 -4.95 27.36
CA VAL A 180 10.72 -5.81 26.46
C VAL A 180 9.69 -6.57 27.28
N ALA A 181 8.43 -6.19 27.08
CA ALA A 181 7.29 -6.93 27.59
C ALA A 181 6.63 -7.74 26.47
N ALA A 182 6.03 -8.86 26.84
CA ALA A 182 5.17 -9.59 25.93
C ALA A 182 3.95 -8.74 25.56
N SER A 183 3.49 -8.86 24.31
CA SER A 183 2.27 -8.22 23.84
C SER A 183 1.09 -8.59 24.74
N GLN A 184 0.20 -7.63 25.00
CA GLN A 184 -1.05 -7.88 25.75
C GLN A 184 -1.92 -8.96 25.09
N LYS A 185 -1.74 -9.22 23.79
CA LYS A 185 -2.43 -10.26 23.02
C LYS A 185 -1.62 -11.54 22.86
N SER A 186 -0.49 -11.68 23.54
CA SER A 186 0.30 -12.92 23.52
C SER A 186 -0.27 -13.94 24.50
N ASN A 187 0.13 -15.20 24.33
CA ASN A 187 -0.25 -16.32 25.20
C ASN A 187 0.60 -16.39 26.49
N VAL A 188 1.35 -15.35 26.83
CA VAL A 188 2.19 -15.28 28.03
C VAL A 188 1.84 -14.04 28.85
N SER A 189 1.98 -14.15 30.18
CA SER A 189 1.67 -13.07 31.12
C SER A 189 2.52 -11.82 30.82
N SER A 190 1.88 -10.69 30.55
CA SER A 190 2.53 -9.41 30.30
C SER A 190 2.89 -8.73 31.63
N SER A 191 4.16 -8.46 31.89
CA SER A 191 4.58 -7.60 33.01
C SER A 191 4.34 -6.13 32.64
N ALA A 192 3.39 -5.50 33.30
CA ALA A 192 2.94 -4.12 33.04
C ALA A 192 3.90 -3.06 33.62
N SER A 193 5.19 -3.14 33.33
CA SER A 193 6.20 -2.35 34.04
C SER A 193 7.08 -1.51 33.11
N PHE A 194 6.51 -0.68 32.22
CA PHE A 194 7.21 0.53 31.76
C PHE A 194 6.28 1.57 31.08
N CYS A 195 6.26 2.79 31.62
CA CYS A 195 5.72 4.00 30.98
C CYS A 195 6.88 4.80 30.38
N SER A 196 6.97 4.93 29.06
CA SER A 196 7.92 5.85 28.43
C SER A 196 7.37 7.28 28.49
N SER A 197 8.17 8.16 29.06
CA SER A 197 7.95 9.59 29.25
C SER A 197 7.68 10.34 27.93
N ARG A 198 6.70 11.25 28.02
CA ARG A 198 6.19 12.19 27.01
C ARG A 198 7.29 12.78 26.11
N GLY A 199 7.07 12.70 24.80
CA GLY A 199 7.85 13.40 23.78
C GLY A 199 7.66 14.92 23.84
N VAL A 200 8.75 15.65 23.64
CA VAL A 200 8.81 17.10 23.57
C VAL A 200 8.14 17.61 22.29
N THR A 201 7.08 18.40 22.43
CA THR A 201 6.41 19.11 21.33
C THR A 201 7.16 20.39 20.97
N VAL A 202 7.58 20.49 19.71
CA VAL A 202 8.17 21.71 19.12
C VAL A 202 7.05 22.67 18.73
N ALA A 203 7.13 23.92 19.22
CA ALA A 203 6.20 24.98 18.91
C ALA A 203 6.35 25.47 17.47
N GLN A 204 5.24 25.68 16.77
CA GLN A 204 5.19 26.33 15.46
C GLN A 204 5.03 27.84 15.62
N VAL A 205 5.73 28.59 14.77
CA VAL A 205 5.61 30.04 14.62
C VAL A 205 4.76 30.33 13.39
N ASP A 206 3.66 31.06 13.59
CA ASP A 206 2.80 31.55 12.52
C ASP A 206 3.36 32.83 11.88
N GLY A 207 3.14 32.96 10.58
CA GLY A 207 3.45 34.16 9.83
C GLY A 207 2.48 34.36 8.66
N SER A 208 2.03 35.60 8.57
CA SER A 208 1.31 36.42 7.58
C SER A 208 0.79 35.87 6.24
N THR A 209 -0.41 36.39 5.93
CA THR A 209 -1.22 36.36 4.72
C THR A 209 -0.51 36.84 3.46
N ALA A 210 -0.67 36.09 2.36
CA ALA A 210 -0.19 36.45 1.03
C ALA A 210 -1.35 36.63 0.03
N THR A 211 -1.16 37.61 -0.84
CA THR A 211 -1.96 38.00 -2.00
C THR A 211 -2.15 36.85 -3.00
N LEU A 212 -3.31 36.78 -3.66
CA LEU A 212 -3.62 35.70 -4.62
C LEU A 212 -2.57 35.61 -5.75
N SER A 213 -1.87 34.48 -5.84
CA SER A 213 -0.87 34.24 -6.90
C SER A 213 -1.52 33.95 -8.26
N VAL A 214 -0.83 34.25 -9.35
CA VAL A 214 -1.26 34.01 -10.75
C VAL A 214 -1.64 32.53 -10.99
N ASN A 215 -0.94 31.60 -10.31
CA ASN A 215 -1.18 30.15 -10.43
C ASN A 215 -2.53 29.71 -9.87
N VAL A 216 -3.07 30.42 -8.87
CA VAL A 216 -4.39 30.12 -8.32
C VAL A 216 -5.48 30.33 -9.37
N LYS A 217 -5.41 31.43 -10.15
CA LYS A 217 -6.39 31.72 -11.21
C LYS A 217 -6.33 30.68 -12.33
N LEU A 218 -5.12 30.35 -12.79
CA LEU A 218 -4.90 29.30 -13.80
C LEU A 218 -5.41 27.94 -13.34
N ALA A 219 -5.14 27.56 -12.09
CA ALA A 219 -5.62 26.32 -11.51
C ALA A 219 -7.16 26.28 -11.46
N GLN A 220 -7.80 27.36 -11.00
CA GLN A 220 -9.26 27.45 -10.96
C GLN A 220 -9.89 27.36 -12.37
N GLN A 221 -9.28 28.00 -13.37
CA GLN A 221 -9.74 27.90 -14.75
C GLN A 221 -9.66 26.47 -15.28
N ALA A 222 -8.51 25.81 -15.11
CA ALA A 222 -8.32 24.41 -15.52
C ALA A 222 -9.32 23.47 -14.82
N LEU A 223 -9.61 23.72 -13.54
CA LEU A 223 -10.61 22.96 -12.78
C LEU A 223 -12.01 23.10 -13.39
N ARG A 224 -12.43 24.33 -13.74
CA ARG A 224 -13.74 24.59 -14.36
C ARG A 224 -13.85 23.91 -15.73
N GLU A 225 -12.86 24.13 -16.59
CA GLU A 225 -12.83 23.59 -17.96
C GLU A 225 -12.92 22.06 -17.98
N LEU A 226 -12.13 21.38 -17.12
CA LEU A 226 -12.10 19.92 -17.08
C LEU A 226 -13.36 19.32 -16.44
N CYS A 227 -13.92 19.94 -15.40
CA CYS A 227 -15.18 19.50 -14.81
C CYS A 227 -16.35 19.59 -15.80
N MET A 228 -16.35 20.61 -16.67
CA MET A 228 -17.40 20.86 -17.66
C MET A 228 -17.18 20.16 -19.00
N SER A 229 -16.03 19.50 -19.19
CA SER A 229 -15.71 18.84 -20.45
C SER A 229 -16.66 17.67 -20.73
N THR A 230 -17.23 17.65 -21.94
CA THR A 230 -18.05 16.54 -22.45
C THR A 230 -17.21 15.44 -23.09
N ARG A 231 -15.89 15.60 -23.18
CA ARG A 231 -15.00 14.60 -23.79
C ARG A 231 -15.03 13.30 -23.00
N SER A 232 -15.13 12.18 -23.72
CA SER A 232 -14.94 10.85 -23.16
C SER A 232 -13.47 10.67 -22.78
N PHE A 233 -13.22 10.06 -21.63
CA PHE A 233 -11.87 9.69 -21.25
C PHE A 233 -11.44 8.43 -21.98
N LEU A 234 -10.18 8.40 -22.38
CA LEU A 234 -9.52 7.17 -22.77
C LEU A 234 -9.11 6.40 -21.50
N PRO A 235 -9.15 5.06 -21.53
CA PRO A 235 -8.72 4.20 -20.43
C PRO A 235 -7.19 4.16 -20.30
N THR A 236 -6.58 5.30 -20.00
CA THR A 236 -5.14 5.35 -19.71
C THR A 236 -4.84 4.85 -18.29
N PRO A 237 -3.62 4.38 -18.00
CA PRO A 237 -3.23 3.97 -16.65
C PRO A 237 -3.47 5.05 -15.59
N ASP A 238 -3.19 6.32 -15.92
CA ASP A 238 -3.43 7.46 -15.04
C ASP A 238 -4.92 7.61 -14.70
N MET A 239 -5.78 7.44 -15.69
CA MET A 239 -7.22 7.55 -15.49
C MET A 239 -7.79 6.37 -14.70
N ALA A 240 -7.29 5.15 -14.93
CA ALA A 240 -7.66 4.00 -14.12
C ALA A 240 -7.16 4.13 -12.67
N ALA A 241 -5.99 4.74 -12.45
CA ALA A 241 -5.50 5.03 -11.11
C ALA A 241 -6.40 6.05 -10.40
N ILE A 242 -6.86 7.09 -11.11
CA ILE A 242 -7.87 8.03 -10.60
C ILE A 242 -9.18 7.31 -10.29
N ALA A 243 -9.63 6.38 -11.14
CA ALA A 243 -10.83 5.58 -10.89
C ALA A 243 -10.68 4.71 -9.63
N LEU A 244 -9.52 4.08 -9.42
CA LEU A 244 -9.23 3.32 -8.19
C LEU A 244 -9.35 4.19 -6.93
N VAL A 245 -8.77 5.39 -6.96
CA VAL A 245 -8.91 6.36 -5.86
C VAL A 245 -10.37 6.84 -5.74
N ALA A 246 -11.08 7.03 -6.85
CA ALA A 246 -12.50 7.39 -6.84
C ALA A 246 -13.37 6.32 -6.18
N GLY A 247 -13.04 5.03 -6.33
CA GLY A 247 -13.66 3.95 -5.59
C GLY A 247 -13.48 4.10 -4.07
N TYR A 248 -12.26 4.44 -3.62
CA TYR A 248 -12.02 4.79 -2.21
C TYR A 248 -12.86 6.00 -1.77
N ILE A 249 -12.93 7.07 -2.57
CA ILE A 249 -13.76 8.24 -2.24
C ILE A 249 -15.23 7.87 -2.16
N SER A 250 -15.72 7.01 -3.05
CA SER A 250 -17.12 6.53 -3.06
C SER A 250 -17.45 5.81 -1.76
N ARG A 251 -16.56 4.93 -1.29
CA ARG A 251 -16.67 4.28 0.02
C ARG A 251 -16.67 5.29 1.17
N VAL A 252 -15.80 6.29 1.13
CA VAL A 252 -15.75 7.32 2.19
C VAL A 252 -17.04 8.15 2.23
N VAL A 253 -17.62 8.45 1.06
CA VAL A 253 -18.92 9.12 0.97
C VAL A 253 -20.01 8.25 1.57
N SER A 254 -20.09 6.96 1.22
CA SER A 254 -21.12 6.06 1.77
C SER A 254 -20.99 5.84 3.29
N GLU A 255 -19.77 5.85 3.83
CA GLU A 255 -19.55 5.73 5.29
C GLU A 255 -19.85 7.02 6.07
N LYS A 256 -19.80 8.20 5.43
CA LYS A 256 -19.87 9.50 6.13
C LYS A 256 -21.04 10.38 5.74
N THR A 257 -21.80 10.02 4.70
CA THR A 257 -22.91 10.81 4.16
C THR A 257 -24.18 10.00 4.27
N VAL A 258 -25.20 10.56 4.93
CA VAL A 258 -26.50 9.91 5.11
C VAL A 258 -27.38 10.02 3.85
N CYS A 259 -27.11 10.99 2.98
CA CYS A 259 -27.90 11.22 1.78
C CYS A 259 -27.63 10.17 0.69
N ASP A 260 -28.62 9.31 0.43
CA ASP A 260 -28.53 8.27 -0.61
C ASP A 260 -28.31 8.84 -2.01
N ASN A 261 -28.84 10.03 -2.31
CA ASN A 261 -28.61 10.67 -3.59
C ASN A 261 -27.12 11.01 -3.78
N CYS A 262 -26.47 11.59 -2.76
CA CYS A 262 -25.01 11.82 -2.80
C CYS A 262 -24.21 10.54 -3.00
N VAL A 263 -24.64 9.43 -2.39
CA VAL A 263 -24.02 8.12 -2.61
C VAL A 263 -24.21 7.64 -4.05
N SER A 264 -25.42 7.80 -4.61
CA SER A 264 -25.74 7.41 -5.98
C SER A 264 -24.98 8.22 -7.04
N LEU A 265 -24.61 9.47 -6.72
CA LEU A 265 -23.82 10.34 -7.59
C LEU A 265 -22.36 9.89 -7.71
N VAL A 266 -21.83 9.21 -6.70
CA VAL A 266 -20.42 8.80 -6.65
C VAL A 266 -20.20 7.34 -7.00
N GLN A 267 -21.20 6.49 -6.78
CA GLN A 267 -21.10 5.05 -6.95
C GLN A 267 -21.96 4.54 -8.11
N LYS A 268 -21.48 3.52 -8.82
CA LYS A 268 -22.23 2.75 -9.83
C LYS A 268 -22.09 1.24 -9.57
N PRO A 269 -22.95 0.40 -10.17
CA PRO A 269 -22.72 -1.04 -10.22
C PRO A 269 -21.43 -1.39 -10.99
N LYS A 270 -20.88 -2.57 -10.71
CA LYS A 270 -19.74 -3.14 -11.44
C LYS A 270 -20.11 -3.33 -12.91
N GLY A 271 -19.30 -2.85 -13.86
CA GLY A 271 -19.58 -3.08 -15.28
C GLY A 271 -18.72 -2.36 -16.33
N ASP A 272 -17.98 -1.29 -16.01
CA ASP A 272 -17.14 -0.57 -16.98
C ASP A 272 -15.67 -1.01 -16.90
N PHE A 273 -15.34 -2.13 -17.55
CA PHE A 273 -13.99 -2.71 -17.51
C PHE A 273 -12.88 -1.79 -18.05
N GLY A 274 -13.21 -0.78 -18.86
CA GLY A 274 -12.22 0.13 -19.43
C GLY A 274 -11.52 0.95 -18.35
N MET A 275 -12.28 1.76 -17.60
CA MET A 275 -11.71 2.63 -16.55
C MET A 275 -11.61 1.93 -15.20
N ASP A 276 -12.50 0.97 -14.94
CA ASP A 276 -12.56 0.26 -13.66
C ASP A 276 -11.62 -0.96 -13.64
N GLY A 277 -10.86 -1.23 -14.70
CA GLY A 277 -10.04 -2.44 -14.83
C GLY A 277 -9.07 -2.64 -13.66
N LEU A 278 -8.42 -1.56 -13.18
CA LEU A 278 -7.56 -1.65 -11.97
C LEU A 278 -8.32 -2.03 -10.71
N ILE A 279 -9.58 -1.60 -10.58
CA ILE A 279 -10.46 -1.99 -9.46
C ILE A 279 -10.82 -3.45 -9.63
N ALA A 280 -11.29 -3.85 -10.82
CA ALA A 280 -11.72 -5.21 -11.12
C ALA A 280 -10.62 -6.25 -10.87
N HIS A 281 -9.38 -5.97 -11.24
CA HIS A 281 -8.24 -6.88 -11.03
C HIS A 281 -7.79 -7.02 -9.57
N GLN A 282 -8.28 -6.16 -8.67
CA GLN A 282 -7.97 -6.18 -7.23
C GLN A 282 -9.19 -6.51 -6.37
N ASP A 283 -10.39 -6.43 -6.94
CA ASP A 283 -11.64 -6.55 -6.22
C ASP A 283 -11.89 -7.98 -5.73
N ARG A 284 -12.12 -8.10 -4.43
CA ARG A 284 -12.49 -9.34 -3.74
C ARG A 284 -13.93 -9.27 -3.22
N GLY A 285 -14.79 -8.52 -3.89
CA GLY A 285 -16.20 -8.32 -3.55
C GLY A 285 -16.45 -7.17 -2.57
N GLY A 286 -15.47 -6.30 -2.33
CA GLY A 286 -15.56 -5.22 -1.34
C GLY A 286 -15.15 -3.85 -1.86
N LEU A 287 -14.69 -3.75 -3.12
CA LEU A 287 -14.32 -2.47 -3.71
C LEU A 287 -15.54 -1.78 -4.32
N PHE A 288 -15.54 -0.45 -4.21
CA PHE A 288 -16.60 0.40 -4.74
C PHE A 288 -16.22 0.88 -6.15
N TYR A 289 -17.21 0.92 -7.04
CA TYR A 289 -17.05 1.33 -8.43
C TYR A 289 -17.56 2.76 -8.62
N PRO A 290 -16.72 3.70 -9.08
CA PRO A 290 -17.07 5.12 -9.15
C PRO A 290 -17.88 5.49 -10.41
N THR A 291 -18.72 6.52 -10.32
CA THR A 291 -19.37 7.11 -11.51
C THR A 291 -18.36 7.85 -12.40
N LYS A 292 -18.68 7.95 -13.69
CA LYS A 292 -17.86 8.74 -14.65
C LYS A 292 -17.77 10.21 -14.27
N GLN A 293 -18.82 10.75 -13.64
CA GLN A 293 -18.84 12.13 -13.19
C GLN A 293 -17.86 12.37 -12.03
N LEU A 294 -17.79 11.44 -11.07
CA LEU A 294 -16.79 11.52 -10.00
C LEU A 294 -15.36 11.46 -10.56
N ILE A 295 -15.08 10.50 -11.45
CA ILE A 295 -13.75 10.37 -12.08
C ILE A 295 -13.35 11.69 -12.76
N ARG A 296 -14.29 12.34 -13.47
CA ARG A 296 -14.06 13.65 -14.12
C ARG A 296 -13.65 14.72 -13.12
N VAL A 297 -14.41 14.86 -12.03
CA VAL A 297 -14.13 15.84 -10.98
C VAL A 297 -12.76 15.56 -10.35
N LEU A 298 -12.43 14.31 -10.03
CA LEU A 298 -11.14 13.97 -9.43
C LEU A 298 -9.97 14.19 -10.38
N HIS A 299 -10.13 13.91 -11.68
CA HIS A 299 -9.12 14.23 -12.69
C HIS A 299 -8.89 15.75 -12.79
N ALA A 300 -9.96 16.55 -12.79
CA ALA A 300 -9.87 18.00 -12.77
C ALA A 300 -9.18 18.52 -11.48
N LEU A 301 -9.50 17.92 -10.32
CA LEU A 301 -8.85 18.24 -9.04
C LEU A 301 -7.37 17.84 -9.03
N LYS A 302 -6.99 16.72 -9.64
CA LYS A 302 -5.58 16.33 -9.80
C LYS A 302 -4.83 17.42 -10.58
N ARG A 303 -5.36 17.82 -11.73
CA ARG A 303 -4.73 18.87 -12.56
C ARG A 303 -4.66 20.20 -11.82
N TYR A 304 -5.71 20.56 -11.08
CA TYR A 304 -5.72 21.72 -10.19
C TYR A 304 -4.56 21.68 -9.18
N VAL A 305 -4.38 20.57 -8.47
CA VAL A 305 -3.29 20.45 -7.49
C VAL A 305 -1.92 20.43 -8.16
N ASP A 306 -1.75 19.77 -9.31
CA ASP A 306 -0.50 19.78 -10.07
C ASP A 306 -0.07 21.22 -10.45
N ILE A 307 -1.02 22.08 -10.86
CA ILE A 307 -0.75 23.49 -11.16
C ILE A 307 -0.41 24.25 -9.87
N MET A 308 -1.14 24.03 -8.78
CA MET A 308 -0.86 24.67 -7.49
C MET A 308 0.56 24.32 -7.00
N LEU A 309 0.98 23.06 -7.14
CA LEU A 309 2.29 22.57 -6.70
C LEU A 309 3.45 23.03 -7.60
N SER A 310 3.18 23.56 -8.79
CA SER A 310 4.23 24.13 -9.65
C SER A 310 4.96 25.31 -8.98
N ASP A 311 4.25 26.04 -8.11
CA ASP A 311 4.80 27.10 -7.24
C ASP A 311 4.75 26.71 -5.75
N ARG A 312 5.15 25.47 -5.44
CA ARG A 312 5.13 24.93 -4.06
C ARG A 312 5.83 25.78 -2.99
N LYS A 313 6.76 26.68 -3.37
CA LYS A 313 7.48 27.54 -2.42
C LYS A 313 6.58 28.61 -1.79
N SER A 314 5.51 29.00 -2.47
CA SER A 314 4.54 29.99 -1.98
C SER A 314 3.44 29.38 -1.11
N LEU A 315 3.26 28.04 -1.15
CA LEU A 315 2.23 27.33 -0.39
C LEU A 315 2.69 27.04 1.04
N ARG A 316 2.17 27.76 2.03
CA ARG A 316 2.51 27.53 3.45
C ARG A 316 1.66 26.42 4.06
N LYS A 317 0.35 26.44 3.76
CA LYS A 317 -0.60 25.42 4.21
C LYS A 317 -1.26 24.78 2.99
N PRO A 318 -0.53 23.89 2.26
CA PRO A 318 -0.94 23.43 0.93
C PRO A 318 -2.36 22.84 0.88
N LEU A 319 -2.75 22.08 1.90
CA LEU A 319 -4.08 21.49 1.98
C LEU A 319 -5.17 22.57 2.15
N GLU A 320 -5.00 23.49 3.09
CA GLU A 320 -5.99 24.56 3.36
C GLU A 320 -6.15 25.48 2.16
N GLU A 321 -5.04 25.87 1.54
CA GLU A 321 -5.01 26.75 0.37
C GLU A 321 -5.67 26.08 -0.86
N CYS A 322 -5.36 24.81 -1.12
CA CYS A 322 -6.00 24.06 -2.21
C CYS A 322 -7.51 23.88 -1.96
N MET A 323 -7.91 23.58 -0.71
CA MET A 323 -9.30 23.39 -0.32
C MET A 323 -10.13 24.67 -0.49
N LYS A 324 -9.61 25.82 -0.01
CA LYS A 324 -10.32 27.11 -0.05
C LYS A 324 -10.86 27.46 -1.43
N HIS A 325 -10.03 27.27 -2.46
CA HIS A 325 -10.38 27.62 -3.84
C HIS A 325 -11.14 26.50 -4.56
N SER A 326 -10.70 25.25 -4.42
CA SER A 326 -11.32 24.12 -5.15
C SER A 326 -12.77 23.86 -4.72
N VAL A 327 -13.06 23.86 -3.40
CA VAL A 327 -14.41 23.63 -2.89
C VAL A 327 -15.38 24.70 -3.42
N THR A 328 -14.97 25.96 -3.39
CA THR A 328 -15.78 27.08 -3.90
C THR A 328 -16.05 26.91 -5.39
N VAL A 329 -15.05 26.54 -6.19
CA VAL A 329 -15.22 26.34 -7.63
C VAL A 329 -16.16 25.18 -7.92
N VAL A 330 -15.93 23.99 -7.34
CA VAL A 330 -16.71 22.78 -7.62
C VAL A 330 -18.16 22.92 -7.16
N THR A 331 -18.40 23.58 -6.02
CA THR A 331 -19.76 23.83 -5.51
C THR A 331 -20.59 24.67 -6.50
N ASN A 332 -19.96 25.57 -7.26
CA ASN A 332 -20.65 26.44 -8.22
C ASN A 332 -20.80 25.84 -9.63
N LEU A 333 -20.27 24.63 -9.88
CA LEU A 333 -20.36 23.96 -11.17
C LEU A 333 -21.55 23.00 -11.20
N PRO A 334 -22.21 22.75 -12.33
CA PRO A 334 -23.31 21.77 -12.44
C PRO A 334 -22.79 20.31 -12.47
N VAL A 335 -21.98 19.93 -11.48
CA VAL A 335 -21.43 18.58 -11.32
C VAL A 335 -21.76 18.02 -9.95
N LEU A 336 -22.05 16.72 -9.90
CA LEU A 336 -22.44 16.00 -8.67
C LEU A 336 -23.57 16.74 -7.92
N LEU A 337 -24.64 17.06 -8.64
CA LEU A 337 -25.81 17.78 -8.12
C LEU A 337 -26.71 16.85 -7.34
N CYS A 338 -26.91 17.15 -6.05
CA CYS A 338 -27.87 16.45 -5.20
C CYS A 338 -29.23 17.16 -5.26
N ASP A 339 -30.31 16.39 -5.34
CA ASP A 339 -31.68 16.91 -5.43
C ASP A 339 -32.21 17.51 -4.11
N GLN A 340 -31.48 17.34 -2.99
CA GLN A 340 -31.88 17.95 -1.71
C GLN A 340 -31.73 19.48 -1.68
N CYS A 341 -31.13 20.09 -2.71
CA CYS A 341 -31.13 21.53 -2.98
C CYS A 341 -30.74 22.45 -1.80
N ASP A 342 -29.94 21.95 -0.85
CA ASP A 342 -29.33 22.76 0.22
C ASP A 342 -27.87 23.08 -0.10
N ASP A 343 -27.54 24.38 -0.13
CA ASP A 343 -26.18 24.88 -0.39
C ASP A 343 -25.18 24.43 0.69
N SER A 344 -25.62 24.34 1.95
CA SER A 344 -24.78 23.89 3.05
C SER A 344 -24.44 22.41 2.90
N HIS A 345 -25.46 21.57 2.68
CA HIS A 345 -25.32 20.15 2.36
C HIS A 345 -24.36 19.92 1.19
N ARG A 346 -24.58 20.62 0.07
CA ARG A 346 -23.74 20.52 -1.11
C ARG A 346 -22.28 20.87 -0.82
N ARG A 347 -22.06 21.97 -0.10
CA ARG A 347 -20.71 22.41 0.27
C ARG A 347 -20.01 21.37 1.13
N SER A 348 -20.68 20.80 2.13
CA SER A 348 -20.10 19.74 2.98
C SER A 348 -19.76 18.47 2.18
N PHE A 349 -20.62 18.07 1.24
CA PHE A 349 -20.38 16.93 0.36
C PHE A 349 -19.15 17.14 -0.55
N VAL A 350 -19.06 18.29 -1.21
CA VAL A 350 -17.89 18.65 -2.04
C VAL A 350 -16.62 18.77 -1.19
N GLU A 351 -16.71 19.36 0.00
CA GLU A 351 -15.59 19.49 0.92
C GLU A 351 -15.04 18.13 1.35
N LEU A 352 -15.92 17.15 1.63
CA LEU A 352 -15.52 15.78 1.94
C LEU A 352 -14.71 15.16 0.80
N ILE A 353 -15.21 15.25 -0.44
CA ILE A 353 -14.56 14.73 -1.65
C ILE A 353 -13.18 15.39 -1.83
N CYS A 354 -13.12 16.73 -1.87
CA CYS A 354 -11.87 17.47 -2.07
C CYS A 354 -10.85 17.12 -0.99
N LYS A 355 -11.25 17.11 0.28
CA LYS A 355 -10.33 16.85 1.41
C LYS A 355 -9.76 15.44 1.35
N LYS A 356 -10.61 14.45 1.06
CA LYS A 356 -10.23 13.03 1.04
C LYS A 356 -9.41 12.67 -0.18
N PHE A 357 -9.57 13.38 -1.29
CA PHE A 357 -8.76 13.21 -2.49
C PHE A 357 -7.41 13.95 -2.41
N MET A 358 -7.41 15.23 -2.00
CA MET A 358 -6.21 16.06 -2.03
C MET A 358 -5.20 15.69 -0.94
N LYS A 359 -5.65 15.26 0.24
CA LYS A 359 -4.73 14.94 1.34
C LYS A 359 -3.73 13.84 0.98
N PRO A 360 -4.14 12.65 0.49
CA PRO A 360 -3.20 11.63 0.03
C PRO A 360 -2.31 12.11 -1.14
N LEU A 361 -2.86 12.89 -2.07
CA LEU A 361 -2.12 13.40 -3.22
C LEU A 361 -0.96 14.32 -2.79
N LEU A 362 -1.22 15.24 -1.87
CA LEU A 362 -0.20 16.12 -1.28
C LEU A 362 0.81 15.33 -0.44
N SER A 363 0.37 14.34 0.33
CA SER A 363 1.27 13.46 1.08
C SER A 363 2.21 12.68 0.16
N ASN A 364 1.69 12.13 -0.95
CA ASN A 364 2.49 11.40 -1.94
C ASN A 364 3.52 12.32 -2.61
N HIS A 365 3.13 13.57 -2.94
CA HIS A 365 4.07 14.55 -3.48
C HIS A 365 5.20 14.90 -2.49
N ALA A 366 4.88 15.08 -1.20
CA ALA A 366 5.88 15.34 -0.18
C ALA A 366 6.83 14.14 0.04
N LEU A 367 6.31 12.91 -0.02
CA LEU A 367 7.11 11.69 0.03
C LEU A 367 8.05 11.58 -1.16
N ASP A 368 7.56 11.81 -2.39
CA ASP A 368 8.39 11.78 -3.61
C ASP A 368 9.55 12.80 -3.55
N ILE A 369 9.29 14.03 -3.07
CA ILE A 369 10.35 15.00 -2.83
C ILE A 369 11.35 14.50 -1.79
N THR A 370 10.87 13.90 -0.70
CA THR A 370 11.71 13.36 0.37
C THR A 370 12.60 12.24 -0.16
N ASP A 371 12.05 11.31 -0.93
CA ASP A 371 12.76 10.18 -1.50
C ASP A 371 13.83 10.63 -2.50
N ARG A 372 13.50 11.57 -3.40
CA ARG A 372 14.48 12.18 -4.34
C ARG A 372 15.65 12.83 -3.59
N ASN A 373 15.35 13.56 -2.52
CA ASN A 373 16.38 14.20 -1.69
C ASN A 373 17.20 13.17 -0.87
N ALA A 374 16.58 12.07 -0.43
CA ALA A 374 17.28 10.98 0.26
C ALA A 374 18.28 10.29 -0.67
N VAL A 375 17.86 9.98 -1.91
CA VAL A 375 18.74 9.44 -2.96
C VAL A 375 19.92 10.38 -3.22
N ALA A 376 19.68 11.69 -3.35
CA ALA A 376 20.75 12.68 -3.51
C ALA A 376 21.75 12.66 -2.34
N LYS A 377 21.27 12.53 -1.09
CA LYS A 377 22.13 12.38 0.09
C LYS A 377 22.98 11.10 0.07
N PHE A 378 22.44 9.99 -0.44
CA PHE A 378 23.20 8.73 -0.58
C PHE A 378 24.36 8.87 -1.57
N TYR A 379 24.17 9.60 -2.67
CA TYR A 379 25.25 9.85 -3.64
C TYR A 379 26.29 10.85 -3.11
N GLN A 380 25.88 11.85 -2.33
CA GLN A 380 26.80 12.81 -1.70
C GLN A 380 27.65 12.20 -0.58
N ARG A 381 27.26 11.05 -0.01
CA ARG A 381 27.91 10.41 1.15
C ARG A 381 28.65 9.11 0.84
N LYS A 382 28.76 8.66 -0.42
CA LYS A 382 29.66 7.53 -0.70
C LYS A 382 31.10 8.02 -0.57
N PRO A 383 31.90 7.54 0.42
CA PRO A 383 33.33 7.77 0.36
C PRO A 383 33.88 7.13 -0.93
N LEU A 384 34.69 7.89 -1.66
CA LEU A 384 35.58 7.34 -2.67
C LEU A 384 36.50 6.33 -1.94
N SER A 385 36.49 5.08 -2.38
CA SER A 385 37.18 3.91 -1.81
C SER A 385 36.48 3.16 -0.67
N ARG A 386 35.85 2.03 -1.03
CA ARG A 386 35.60 0.87 -0.14
C ARG A 386 36.67 -0.23 -0.34
N LYS A 387 37.84 0.10 -0.86
CA LYS A 387 38.92 -0.88 -1.11
C LYS A 387 40.27 -0.20 -0.92
N VAL A 388 40.76 -0.13 0.32
CA VAL A 388 42.13 -0.51 0.70
C VAL A 388 42.09 -0.74 2.20
N LEU A 389 42.17 -2.00 2.61
CA LEU A 389 43.02 -2.50 3.69
C LEU A 389 43.05 -4.03 3.50
N LYS A 390 43.83 -4.45 2.50
CA LYS A 390 44.50 -5.74 2.52
C LYS A 390 45.96 -5.45 2.86
N LEU A 391 46.30 -5.63 4.12
CA LEU A 391 47.46 -6.33 4.69
C LEU A 391 47.61 -5.89 6.14
#